data_AF-A0A2T0MA62-F1
#
_entry.id   AF-A0A2T0MA62-F1
#
_cell.length_a   1.000
_cell.length_b   1.000
_cell.length_c   1.000
_cell.angle_alpha   90.00
_cell.angle_beta   90.00
_cell.angle_gamma   90.00
#
_symmetry.space_group_name_H-M   'P 1'
#
loop_
_entity.id
_entity.type
_entity.pdbx_description
1 polymer ?
#
loop_
_entity_poly.entity_id
_entity_poly.type
_entity_poly.pdbx_seq_one_letter_code
_entity_poly.pdbx_strand_id
1 'polypeptide(L)'
;MENITDYKYRRAKEQVECIKGFYSNLTAYAIVIPLLAYLNYMTSSFPWIIFPAIGWGIGLVGHWMSAYDKNPFLGKGWEQRKIKELMEKDQF
;
A
#
# COMPACT_ATOMS: atom_id res chain seq x y z
N MET A 1 -5.64 -28.76 15.35
CA MET A 1 -4.64 -28.31 14.35
C MET A 1 -5.25 -27.43 13.24
N GLU A 2 -6.56 -27.21 13.21
CA GLU A 2 -7.27 -26.46 12.16
C GLU A 2 -7.00 -24.93 12.17
N ASN A 3 -6.87 -24.31 13.35
CA ASN A 3 -6.79 -22.85 13.50
C ASN A 3 -5.55 -22.16 12.91
N ILE A 4 -4.39 -22.83 12.84
CA ILE A 4 -3.13 -22.18 12.39
C ILE A 4 -3.11 -22.02 10.86
N THR A 5 -3.74 -22.95 10.14
CA THR A 5 -3.79 -22.97 8.68
C THR A 5 -4.75 -21.90 8.16
N ASP A 6 -5.94 -21.78 8.76
CA ASP A 6 -6.91 -20.73 8.43
C ASP A 6 -6.37 -19.33 8.71
N TYR A 7 -5.65 -19.13 9.81
CA TYR A 7 -5.01 -17.86 10.13
C TYR A 7 -3.94 -17.47 9.10
N LYS A 8 -3.05 -18.42 8.74
CA LYS A 8 -2.04 -18.19 7.70
C LYS A 8 -2.67 -17.89 6.34
N TYR A 9 -3.76 -18.58 6.01
CA TYR A 9 -4.48 -18.38 4.75
C TYR A 9 -5.18 -17.02 4.68
N ARG A 10 -5.87 -16.62 5.75
CA ARG A 10 -6.55 -15.31 5.83
C ARG A 10 -5.56 -14.15 5.73
N ARG A 11 -4.40 -14.25 6.40
CA ARG A 11 -3.33 -13.26 6.30
C ARG A 11 -2.72 -13.19 4.89
N ALA A 12 -2.46 -14.34 4.27
CA ALA A 12 -1.96 -14.37 2.89
C ALA A 12 -2.97 -13.71 1.93
N LYS A 13 -4.26 -13.94 2.16
CA LYS A 13 -5.34 -13.31 1.39
C LYS A 13 -5.39 -11.79 1.59
N GLU A 14 -5.29 -11.29 2.83
CA GLU A 14 -5.25 -9.85 3.14
C GLU A 14 -4.04 -9.16 2.51
N GLN A 15 -2.87 -9.79 2.55
CA GLN A 15 -1.66 -9.27 1.88
C GLN A 15 -1.86 -9.20 0.37
N VAL A 16 -2.45 -10.22 -0.25
CA VAL A 16 -2.77 -10.22 -1.68
C VAL A 16 -3.78 -9.12 -2.03
N GLU A 17 -4.82 -8.91 -1.22
CA GLU A 17 -5.79 -7.84 -1.44
C GLU A 17 -5.16 -6.44 -1.34
N CYS A 18 -4.29 -6.22 -0.35
CA CYS A 18 -3.53 -4.96 -0.23
C CYS A 18 -2.61 -4.72 -1.45
N ILE A 19 -1.87 -5.75 -1.89
CA ILE A 19 -1.01 -5.68 -3.07
C ILE A 19 -1.85 -5.37 -4.31
N LYS A 20 -3.02 -5.99 -4.45
CA LYS A 20 -3.92 -5.78 -5.60
C LYS A 20 -4.47 -4.36 -5.63
N GLY A 21 -4.86 -3.81 -4.47
CA GLY A 21 -5.27 -2.41 -4.32
C GLY A 21 -4.14 -1.42 -4.64
N PHE A 22 -2.92 -1.71 -4.19
CA PHE A 22 -1.73 -0.92 -4.54
C PHE A 22 -1.45 -0.93 -6.04
N TYR A 23 -1.45 -2.10 -6.68
CA TYR A 23 -1.20 -2.22 -8.13
C TYR A 23 -2.25 -1.48 -8.96
N SER A 24 -3.52 -1.48 -8.53
CA SER A 24 -4.57 -0.70 -9.19
C SER A 24 -4.26 0.80 -9.16
N ASN A 25 -3.87 1.33 -8.00
CA ASN A 25 -3.50 2.74 -7.84
C ASN A 25 -2.22 3.09 -8.59
N LEU A 26 -1.21 2.20 -8.58
CA LEU A 26 0.05 2.36 -9.33
C LEU A 26 -0.20 2.41 -10.83
N THR A 27 -1.07 1.53 -11.33
CA THR A 27 -1.43 1.49 -12.76
C THR A 27 -2.17 2.76 -13.16
N ALA A 28 -3.12 3.22 -12.33
CA ALA A 28 -3.79 4.51 -12.55
C ALA A 28 -2.79 5.68 -12.55
N TYR A 29 -1.87 5.71 -11.59
CA TYR A 29 -0.80 6.72 -11.52
C TYR A 29 0.08 6.69 -12.78
N ALA A 30 0.49 5.51 -13.23
CA ALA A 30 1.33 5.33 -14.41
C ALA A 30 0.64 5.76 -15.73
N ILE A 31 -0.68 5.78 -15.80
CA ILE A 31 -1.44 6.23 -16.99
C ILE A 31 -1.80 7.72 -16.88
N VAL A 32 -2.27 8.16 -15.72
CA VAL A 32 -2.77 9.51 -15.48
C VAL A 32 -1.64 10.54 -15.46
N ILE A 33 -0.48 10.23 -14.86
CA ILE A 33 0.66 11.15 -14.77
C ILE A 33 1.24 11.50 -16.16
N PRO A 34 1.52 10.56 -17.07
CA PRO A 34 1.96 10.91 -18.43
C PRO A 34 0.91 11.70 -19.22
N LEU A 35 -0.38 11.39 -19.07
CA LEU A 35 -1.46 12.16 -19.70
C LEU A 35 -1.45 13.62 -19.22
N LEU A 36 -1.33 13.83 -17.90
CA LEU A 36 -1.18 15.15 -17.32
C LEU A 36 0.12 15.83 -17.77
N ALA A 37 1.20 15.07 -17.95
CA ALA A 37 2.50 15.61 -18.35
C ALA A 37 2.43 16.15 -19.78
N TYR A 38 1.78 15.40 -20.65
CA TYR A 38 1.51 15.80 -22.02
C TYR A 38 0.63 17.05 -22.09
N LEU A 39 -0.45 17.10 -21.31
CA LEU A 39 -1.32 18.28 -21.23
C LEU A 39 -0.59 19.50 -20.66
N ASN A 40 0.24 19.31 -19.63
CA ASN A 40 1.05 20.38 -19.06
C ASN A 40 2.02 20.94 -20.09
N TYR A 41 2.73 20.06 -20.82
CA TYR A 41 3.65 20.44 -21.89
C TYR A 41 2.96 21.22 -23.02
N MET A 42 1.71 20.88 -23.38
CA MET A 42 0.96 21.61 -24.41
C MET A 42 0.39 22.96 -23.92
N THR A 43 -0.04 23.05 -22.67
CA THR A 43 -0.95 24.13 -22.24
C THR A 43 -0.28 25.19 -21.37
N SER A 44 0.88 24.92 -20.76
CA SER A 44 1.47 25.85 -19.79
C SER A 44 3.00 25.79 -19.74
N SER A 45 3.62 26.96 -19.56
CA SER A 45 5.05 27.08 -19.24
C SER A 45 5.39 26.70 -17.79
N PHE A 46 4.37 26.51 -16.93
CA PHE A 46 4.53 26.16 -15.52
C PHE A 46 4.15 24.69 -15.26
N PRO A 47 5.02 23.89 -14.61
CA PRO A 47 4.82 22.46 -14.38
C PRO A 47 3.84 22.16 -13.23
N TRP A 48 2.56 22.51 -13.40
CA TRP A 48 1.51 22.23 -12.42
C TRP A 48 1.29 20.73 -12.16
N ILE A 49 1.79 19.86 -13.03
CA ILE A 49 1.78 18.39 -12.83
C ILE A 49 2.47 17.95 -11.53
N ILE A 50 3.40 18.75 -11.01
CA ILE A 50 4.14 18.42 -9.79
C ILE A 50 3.18 18.27 -8.59
N PHE A 51 2.09 19.03 -8.54
CA PHE A 51 1.11 18.96 -7.45
C PHE A 51 0.37 17.61 -7.38
N PRO A 52 -0.32 17.14 -8.44
CA PRO A 52 -0.93 15.81 -8.43
C PRO A 52 0.13 14.71 -8.37
N ALA A 53 1.29 14.86 -9.03
CA ALA A 53 2.34 13.84 -8.98
C ALA A 53 2.86 13.60 -7.56
N ILE A 54 3.11 14.67 -6.79
CA ILE A 54 3.60 14.57 -5.40
C ILE A 54 2.47 14.14 -4.47
N GLY A 55 1.29 14.78 -4.54
CA GLY A 55 0.18 14.47 -3.64
C GLY A 55 -0.28 13.02 -3.74
N TRP A 56 -0.41 12.52 -4.98
CA TRP A 56 -0.79 11.13 -5.23
C TRP A 56 0.39 10.17 -5.01
N GLY A 57 1.63 10.61 -5.29
CA GLY A 57 2.85 9.84 -5.03
C GLY A 57 3.05 9.52 -3.55
N ILE A 58 2.74 10.46 -2.64
CA ILE A 58 2.83 10.23 -1.19
C ILE A 58 1.83 9.15 -0.74
N GLY A 59 0.59 9.20 -1.23
CA GLY A 59 -0.42 8.18 -0.94
C GLY A 59 -0.01 6.80 -1.47
N LEU A 60 0.61 6.76 -2.65
CA LEU A 60 1.12 5.54 -3.27
C LEU A 60 2.25 4.92 -2.45
N VAL A 61 3.20 5.74 -1.97
CA VAL A 61 4.30 5.30 -1.10
C VAL A 61 3.79 4.78 0.24
N GLY A 62 2.76 5.40 0.81
CA GLY A 62 2.07 4.90 2.00
C GLY A 62 1.46 3.51 1.81
N HIS A 63 0.72 3.30 0.71
CA HIS A 63 0.16 2.00 0.36
C HIS A 63 1.26 0.96 0.08
N TRP A 64 2.35 1.36 -0.58
CA TRP A 64 3.49 0.47 -0.84
C TRP A 64 4.15 -0.01 0.45
N MET A 65 4.38 0.90 1.41
CA MET A 65 4.92 0.55 2.72
C MET A 65 4.02 -0.41 3.48
N SER A 66 2.69 -0.22 3.39
CA SER A 66 1.71 -1.13 4.01
C SER A 66 1.67 -2.51 3.32
N ALA A 67 1.74 -2.55 1.99
CA ALA A 67 1.68 -3.80 1.23
C ALA A 67 2.95 -4.66 1.38
N TYR A 68 4.11 -4.03 1.60
CA TYR A 68 5.40 -4.72 1.72
C TYR A 68 5.83 -5.05 3.16
N ASP A 69 4.99 -4.81 4.17
CA ASP A 69 5.32 -5.06 5.60
C ASP A 69 6.61 -4.31 6.00
N LYS A 70 6.96 -3.25 5.24
CA LYS A 70 8.12 -2.39 5.42
C LYS A 70 7.61 -1.09 6.02
N ASN A 71 7.10 -1.17 7.23
CA ASN A 71 6.83 0.02 8.00
C ASN A 71 8.14 0.41 8.71
N PRO A 72 8.87 1.47 8.27
CA PRO A 72 10.14 1.84 8.89
C PRO A 72 9.99 2.22 10.37
N PHE A 73 8.78 2.56 10.81
CA PHE A 73 8.46 2.87 12.21
C PHE A 73 8.12 1.66 13.07
N LEU A 74 7.50 0.62 12.49
CA LEU A 74 6.95 -0.50 13.27
C LEU A 74 7.81 -1.77 13.18
N GLY A 75 8.75 -1.86 12.23
CA GLY A 75 9.72 -2.95 12.17
C GLY A 75 9.10 -4.25 11.63
N LYS A 76 9.91 -5.01 10.87
CA LYS A 76 9.47 -6.27 10.24
C LYS A 76 8.93 -7.22 11.31
N GLY A 77 7.66 -7.61 11.19
CA GLY A 77 7.04 -8.58 12.10
C GLY A 77 6.36 -7.99 13.35
N TRP A 78 6.19 -6.67 13.47
CA TRP A 78 5.37 -6.11 14.55
C TRP A 78 3.91 -6.53 14.46
N GLU A 79 3.34 -6.61 13.26
CA GLU A 79 2.01 -7.19 13.08
C GLU A 79 1.96 -8.65 13.55
N GLN A 80 2.98 -9.46 13.26
CA GLN A 80 3.06 -10.84 13.76
C GLN A 80 3.06 -10.88 15.28
N ARG A 81 3.80 -9.97 15.93
CA ARG A 81 3.86 -9.88 17.39
C ARG A 81 2.53 -9.43 17.99
N LYS A 82 1.90 -8.36 17.46
CA LYS A 82 0.63 -7.87 17.98
C LYS A 82 -0.51 -8.85 17.79
N ILE A 83 -0.58 -9.51 16.65
CA ILE A 83 -1.63 -10.49 16.40
C ILE A 83 -1.45 -11.72 17.30
N LYS A 84 -0.20 -12.16 17.53
CA LYS A 84 0.09 -13.20 18.51
C LYS A 84 -0.33 -12.78 19.92
N GLU A 85 -0.03 -11.55 20.33
CA GLU A 85 -0.44 -11.00 21.63
C GLU A 85 -1.97 -10.89 21.79
N LEU A 86 -2.69 -10.54 20.73
CA LEU A 86 -4.16 -10.46 20.76
C LEU A 86 -4.80 -11.84 20.84
N MET A 87 -4.29 -12.82 20.08
CA MET A 87 -4.75 -14.22 20.18
C MET A 87 -4.47 -14.83 21.57
N GLU A 88 -3.29 -14.55 22.15
CA GLU A 88 -2.97 -15.02 23.50
C GLU A 88 -3.83 -14.34 24.58
N LYS A 89 -4.28 -13.10 24.35
CA LYS A 89 -5.22 -12.40 25.25
C LYS A 89 -6.66 -12.88 25.15
N ASP A 90 -7.11 -13.33 23.97
CA ASP A 90 -8.46 -13.86 23.76
C ASP A 90 -8.62 -15.33 24.22
N GLN A 91 -7.50 -16.01 24.51
CA GLN A 91 -7.48 -17.38 25.03
C GLN A 91 -7.55 -17.47 26.57
N PHE A 92 -7.72 -16.35 27.27
CA PHE A 92 -7.94 -16.29 28.73
C PHE A 92 -9.31 -15.71 29.08
#